data_AF-B4H0J0-F1
#
_entry.id   AF-B4H0J0-F1
#
_cell.length_a   1.000
_cell.length_b   1.000
_cell.length_c   1.000
_cell.angle_alpha   90.00
_cell.angle_beta   90.00
_cell.angle_gamma   90.00
#
_symmetry.space_group_name_H-M   'P 1'
#
loop_
_entity.id
_entity.type
_entity.pdbx_description
1 polymer ?
#
loop_
_entity_poly.entity_id
_entity_poly.type
_entity_poly.pdbx_seq_one_letter_code
_entity_poly.pdbx_strand_id
1 'polypeptide(L)'
;MAIIRDLSDEERGILDGWLQLNNIPHTYRDEKEFCDALQVARIFNRIQPGLDDLISYSPCISLPLNFLNWQIFNQRVLRKLDMGVSLRDLEKLALGCPKAIDSLLFTLMANESLLKKNKI
;
A
#
# COMPACT_ATOMS: atom_id res chain seq x y z
N MET A 1 -5.68 11.70 5.11
CA MET A 1 -4.90 11.68 3.83
C MET A 1 -3.51 11.10 4.08
N ALA A 2 -3.03 10.17 3.26
CA ALA A 2 -1.67 9.61 3.39
C ALA A 2 -0.64 10.57 2.79
N ILE A 3 0.47 10.79 3.50
CA ILE A 3 1.58 11.63 3.05
C ILE A 3 2.70 10.71 2.59
N ILE A 4 2.98 10.70 1.28
CA ILE A 4 4.10 9.94 0.74
C ILE A 4 5.39 10.70 1.03
N ARG A 5 6.24 10.10 1.88
CA ARG A 5 7.51 10.66 2.33
C ARG A 5 8.56 9.57 2.49
N ASP A 6 9.81 9.99 2.53
CA ASP A 6 10.91 9.10 2.88
C ASP A 6 10.80 8.73 4.38
N LEU A 7 10.84 7.43 4.65
CA LEU A 7 10.93 6.88 6.00
C LEU A 7 12.39 6.93 6.49
N SER A 8 12.58 7.20 7.78
CA SER A 8 13.88 7.04 8.42
C SER A 8 14.27 5.56 8.50
N ASP A 9 15.55 5.26 8.76
CA ASP A 9 16.00 3.88 8.89
C ASP A 9 15.34 3.17 10.10
N GLU A 10 15.05 3.91 11.16
CA GLU A 10 14.28 3.41 12.30
C GLU A 10 12.84 3.07 11.91
N GLU A 11 12.15 3.96 11.20
CA GLU A 11 10.78 3.73 10.72
C GLU A 11 10.70 2.54 9.76
N ARG A 12 11.70 2.38 8.89
CA ARG A 12 11.82 1.21 8.03
C ARG A 12 12.02 -0.07 8.83
N GLY A 13 12.86 -0.05 9.86
CA GLY A 13 13.06 -1.20 10.74
C GLY A 13 11.77 -1.62 11.46
N ILE A 14 10.97 -0.64 11.91
CA ILE A 14 9.66 -0.89 12.51
C ILE A 14 8.70 -1.50 11.48
N LEU A 15 8.65 -0.93 10.27
CA LEU A 15 7.82 -1.46 9.18
C LEU A 15 8.19 -2.90 8.85
N ASP A 16 9.48 -3.19 8.73
CA ASP A 16 10.00 -4.52 8.40
C ASP A 16 9.60 -5.55 9.46
N GLY A 17 9.71 -5.21 10.74
CA GLY A 17 9.21 -6.06 11.82
C GLY A 17 7.71 -6.33 11.72
N TRP A 18 6.90 -5.30 11.46
CA TRP A 18 5.45 -5.47 11.31
C TRP A 18 5.07 -6.29 10.07
N LEU A 19 5.79 -6.15 8.96
CA LEU A 19 5.58 -6.95 7.76
C LEU A 19 5.91 -8.43 7.99
N GLN A 20 7.00 -8.73 8.72
CA GLN A 20 7.33 -10.11 9.12
C GLN A 20 6.23 -10.73 9.97
N LEU A 21 5.70 -9.98 10.95
CA LEU A 21 4.59 -10.45 11.79
C LEU A 21 3.33 -10.78 10.97
N ASN A 22 3.10 -10.05 9.89
CA ASN A 22 1.98 -10.29 8.95
C ASN A 22 2.32 -11.31 7.85
N ASN A 23 3.48 -11.98 7.93
CA ASN A 23 3.99 -12.95 6.96
C ASN A 23 4.08 -12.38 5.53
N ILE A 24 4.44 -11.09 5.42
CA ILE A 24 4.70 -10.42 4.14
C ILE A 24 6.22 -10.49 3.88
N PRO A 25 6.66 -11.14 2.79
CA PRO A 25 8.08 -11.32 2.50
C PRO A 25 8.74 -9.99 2.15
N HIS A 26 10.01 -9.80 2.55
CA HIS A 26 10.80 -8.58 2.25
C HIS A 26 11.10 -8.36 0.76
N THR A 27 10.83 -9.36 -0.07
CA THR A 27 10.91 -9.25 -1.55
C THR A 27 9.94 -8.23 -2.11
N TYR A 28 8.99 -7.71 -1.32
CA TYR A 28 8.11 -6.62 -1.74
C TYR A 28 8.84 -5.34 -2.19
N ARG A 29 10.10 -5.15 -1.78
CA ARG A 29 10.93 -4.02 -2.22
C ARG A 29 11.65 -4.27 -3.54
N ASP A 30 11.58 -5.49 -4.08
CA ASP A 30 12.14 -5.77 -5.39
C ASP A 30 11.27 -5.08 -6.45
N GLU A 31 11.88 -4.20 -7.25
CA GLU A 31 11.20 -3.29 -8.20
C GLU A 31 10.25 -4.02 -9.18
N LYS A 32 10.46 -5.32 -9.39
CA LYS A 32 9.65 -6.17 -10.27
C LYS A 32 8.37 -6.73 -9.61
N GLU A 33 8.30 -6.81 -8.29
CA GLU A 33 7.19 -7.50 -7.59
C GLU A 33 6.04 -6.58 -7.15
N PHE A 34 6.27 -5.26 -7.04
CA PHE A 34 5.31 -4.34 -6.38
C PHE A 34 5.08 -2.98 -7.04
N CYS A 35 5.43 -2.83 -8.33
CA CYS A 35 4.77 -1.78 -9.13
C CYS A 35 3.24 -1.98 -9.10
N ASP A 36 2.78 -3.23 -9.12
CA ASP A 36 1.38 -3.60 -9.32
C ASP A 36 0.50 -3.23 -8.12
N ALA A 37 -0.45 -2.31 -8.33
CA ALA A 37 -1.43 -1.94 -7.32
C ALA A 37 -2.23 -3.14 -6.79
N LEU A 38 -2.43 -4.20 -7.59
CA LEU A 38 -3.08 -5.45 -7.15
C LEU A 38 -2.30 -6.13 -6.04
N GLN A 39 -0.97 -6.14 -6.11
CA GLN A 39 -0.12 -6.76 -5.09
C GLN A 39 -0.22 -6.00 -3.77
N VAL A 40 -0.24 -4.67 -3.81
CA VAL A 40 -0.47 -3.83 -2.63
C VAL A 40 -1.90 -4.02 -2.10
N ALA A 41 -2.91 -4.07 -2.96
CA ALA A 41 -4.29 -4.33 -2.56
C ALA A 41 -4.44 -5.71 -1.86
N ARG A 42 -3.69 -6.74 -2.30
CA ARG A 42 -3.62 -8.05 -1.62
C ARG A 42 -3.02 -7.95 -0.23
N ILE A 43 -1.96 -7.16 -0.03
CA ILE A 43 -1.41 -6.89 1.31
C ILE A 43 -2.48 -6.25 2.20
N PHE A 44 -3.16 -5.20 1.71
CA PHE A 44 -4.22 -4.53 2.46
C PHE A 44 -5.35 -5.49 2.85
N ASN A 45 -5.82 -6.31 1.91
CA ASN A 45 -6.85 -7.31 2.19
C ASN A 45 -6.38 -8.44 3.13
N ARG A 46 -5.08 -8.75 3.18
CA ARG A 46 -4.55 -9.71 4.15
C ARG A 46 -4.57 -9.16 5.58
N ILE A 47 -4.22 -7.90 5.73
CA ILE A 47 -4.17 -7.20 7.02
C ILE A 47 -5.59 -6.89 7.51
N GLN A 48 -6.45 -6.44 6.61
CA GLN A 48 -7.85 -6.16 6.89
C GLN A 48 -8.73 -6.77 5.79
N PRO A 49 -9.24 -8.00 6.00
CA PRO A 49 -10.12 -8.67 5.05
C PRO A 49 -11.37 -7.85 4.74
N GLY A 50 -11.76 -7.83 3.46
CA GLY A 50 -12.99 -7.19 3.00
C GLY A 50 -12.88 -5.72 2.63
N LEU A 51 -11.66 -5.18 2.45
CA LEU A 51 -11.45 -3.79 2.06
C LEU A 51 -11.78 -3.51 0.59
N ASP A 52 -11.55 -4.49 -0.30
CA ASP A 52 -11.84 -4.33 -1.72
C ASP A 52 -12.13 -5.67 -2.40
N ASP A 53 -12.86 -5.57 -3.51
CA ASP A 53 -13.06 -6.68 -4.43
C ASP A 53 -11.92 -6.72 -5.46
N LEU A 54 -10.97 -7.64 -5.24
CA LEU A 54 -9.74 -7.78 -6.03
C LEU A 54 -9.99 -8.11 -7.51
N ILE A 55 -11.22 -8.49 -7.92
CA ILE A 55 -11.56 -8.73 -9.33
C ILE A 55 -11.51 -7.46 -10.18
N SER A 56 -11.50 -6.29 -9.55
CA SER A 56 -11.55 -4.99 -10.23
C SER A 56 -10.19 -4.54 -10.78
N TYR A 57 -9.13 -5.29 -10.50
CA TYR A 57 -7.77 -5.01 -10.94
C TYR A 57 -7.46 -5.81 -12.19
N SER A 58 -6.91 -5.14 -13.19
CA SER A 58 -6.38 -5.83 -14.37
C SER A 58 -4.93 -6.25 -14.12
N PRO A 59 -4.48 -7.44 -14.58
CA PRO A 59 -3.06 -7.81 -14.50
C PRO A 59 -2.17 -6.75 -15.13
N CYS A 60 -1.17 -6.24 -14.40
CA CYS A 60 -0.34 -5.13 -14.84
C CYS A 60 0.63 -5.54 -15.96
N ILE A 61 0.18 -5.40 -17.21
CA ILE A 61 1.00 -5.59 -18.42
C ILE A 61 1.63 -4.27 -18.93
N SER A 62 1.23 -3.11 -18.38
CA SER A 62 1.77 -1.81 -18.77
C SER A 62 1.66 -0.75 -17.66
N LEU A 63 2.52 0.27 -17.70
CA LEU A 63 2.54 1.38 -16.75
C LEU A 63 1.21 2.18 -16.71
N PRO A 64 0.54 2.51 -17.84
CA PRO A 64 -0.76 3.19 -17.80
C PRO A 64 -1.86 2.37 -17.13
N LEU A 65 -1.87 1.04 -17.36
CA LEU A 65 -2.84 0.15 -16.73
C LEU A 65 -2.60 0.05 -15.22
N ASN A 66 -1.34 -0.01 -14.82
CA ASN A 66 -0.97 0.03 -13.40
C ASN A 66 -1.38 1.34 -12.73
N PHE A 67 -1.18 2.47 -13.39
CA PHE A 67 -1.64 3.77 -12.89
C PHE A 67 -3.17 3.81 -12.71
N LEU A 68 -3.93 3.25 -13.65
CA LEU A 68 -5.38 3.12 -13.50
C LEU A 68 -5.77 2.24 -12.31
N ASN A 69 -5.09 1.11 -12.12
CA ASN A 69 -5.29 0.25 -10.95
C ASN A 69 -5.02 1.02 -9.64
N TRP A 70 -3.96 1.84 -9.59
CA TRP A 70 -3.65 2.72 -8.46
C TRP A 70 -4.74 3.77 -8.21
N GLN A 71 -5.32 4.35 -9.26
CA GLN A 71 -6.45 5.28 -9.14
C GLN A 71 -7.70 4.58 -8.56
N ILE A 72 -8.01 3.37 -9.04
CA ILE A 72 -9.12 2.54 -8.54
C ILE A 72 -8.90 2.23 -7.05
N PHE A 73 -7.71 1.74 -6.69
CA PHE A 73 -7.35 1.43 -5.32
C PHE A 73 -7.48 2.65 -4.40
N ASN A 74 -7.01 3.81 -4.86
CA ASN A 74 -7.11 5.05 -4.11
C ASN A 74 -8.57 5.44 -3.81
N GLN A 75 -9.45 5.36 -4.82
CA GLN A 75 -10.85 5.70 -4.66
C GLN A 75 -11.62 4.70 -3.79
N ARG A 76 -11.35 3.40 -3.96
CA ARG A 76 -12.15 2.34 -3.34
C ARG A 76 -11.69 1.95 -1.95
N VAL A 77 -10.39 2.07 -1.67
CA VAL A 77 -9.77 1.60 -0.42
C VAL A 77 -9.14 2.76 0.33
N LEU A 78 -8.13 3.39 -0.25
CA LEU A 78 -7.28 4.33 0.50
C LEU A 78 -8.11 5.50 1.03
N ARG A 79 -8.97 6.11 0.21
CA ARG A 79 -9.85 7.20 0.67
C ARG A 79 -10.84 6.78 1.75
N LYS A 80 -11.33 5.54 1.74
CA LYS A 80 -12.24 5.02 2.77
C LYS A 80 -11.53 4.80 4.11
N LEU A 81 -10.22 4.58 4.08
CA LEU A 81 -9.36 4.43 5.25
C LEU A 81 -8.73 5.77 5.70
N ASP A 82 -9.18 6.90 5.17
CA ASP A 82 -8.53 8.21 5.32
C ASP A 82 -7.03 8.22 4.93
N MET A 83 -6.65 7.33 4.01
CA MET A 83 -5.32 7.18 3.42
C MET A 83 -5.24 7.71 2.00
N GLY A 84 -6.19 8.55 1.57
CA GLY A 84 -6.23 9.05 0.19
C GLY A 84 -4.89 9.67 -0.23
N VAL A 85 -4.42 9.32 -1.43
CA VAL A 85 -3.13 9.73 -2.01
C VAL A 85 -3.37 10.71 -3.18
N SER A 86 -2.45 11.66 -3.35
CA SER A 86 -2.48 12.65 -4.45
C SER A 86 -2.18 12.01 -5.82
N LEU A 87 -2.62 12.62 -6.92
CA LEU A 87 -2.35 12.08 -8.27
C LEU A 87 -0.85 11.95 -8.56
N ARG A 88 -0.06 12.96 -8.18
CA ARG A 88 1.40 12.98 -8.31
C ARG A 88 2.05 11.82 -7.56
N ASP A 89 1.54 11.48 -6.38
CA ASP A 89 2.11 10.40 -5.59
C ASP A 89 1.62 9.02 -6.08
N LEU A 90 0.42 8.94 -6.66
CA LEU A 90 -0.02 7.75 -7.40
C LEU A 90 0.89 7.44 -8.59
N GLU A 91 1.41 8.45 -9.28
CA GLU A 91 2.39 8.24 -10.36
C GLU A 91 3.68 7.60 -9.83
N LYS A 92 4.18 8.06 -8.67
CA LYS A 92 5.35 7.46 -8.01
C LYS A 92 5.10 6.00 -7.61
N LEU A 93 3.90 5.71 -7.11
CA LEU A 93 3.48 4.35 -6.77
C LEU A 93 3.37 3.46 -8.02
N ALA A 94 2.82 3.98 -9.12
CA ALA A 94 2.70 3.27 -10.38
C ALA A 94 4.06 2.98 -11.04
N LEU A 95 5.06 3.84 -10.81
CA LEU A 95 6.45 3.62 -11.21
C LEU A 95 7.18 2.63 -10.29
N GLY A 96 6.53 2.09 -9.26
CA GLY A 96 7.10 1.14 -8.32
C GLY A 96 8.18 1.72 -7.42
N CYS A 97 8.14 3.03 -7.15
CA CYS A 97 9.12 3.66 -6.27
C CYS A 97 9.05 3.00 -4.87
N PRO A 98 10.10 2.25 -4.43
CA PRO A 98 10.01 1.46 -3.20
C PRO A 98 9.71 2.33 -1.98
N LYS A 99 10.28 3.54 -1.94
CA LYS A 99 10.05 4.51 -0.87
C LYS A 99 8.57 4.94 -0.77
N ALA A 100 7.88 5.07 -1.90
CA ALA A 100 6.47 5.44 -1.92
C ALA A 100 5.59 4.30 -1.37
N ILE A 101 5.92 3.06 -1.73
CA ILE A 101 5.25 1.86 -1.23
C ILE A 101 5.48 1.69 0.27
N ASP A 102 6.73 1.81 0.73
CA ASP A 102 7.10 1.79 2.16
C ASP A 102 6.26 2.81 2.95
N SER A 103 6.18 4.05 2.48
CA SER A 103 5.42 5.12 3.13
C SER A 103 3.92 4.81 3.23
N LEU A 104 3.34 4.22 2.17
CA LEU A 104 1.95 3.82 2.16
C LEU A 104 1.67 2.66 3.14
N LEU A 105 2.54 1.65 3.18
CA LEU A 105 2.43 0.52 4.10
C LEU A 105 2.65 0.94 5.55
N PHE A 106 3.56 1.87 5.81
CA PHE A 106 3.76 2.46 7.14
C PHE A 106 2.52 3.19 7.63
N THR A 107 1.84 3.92 6.72
CA THR A 107 0.57 4.57 7.04
C THR A 107 -0.53 3.53 7.35
N LEU A 108 -0.58 2.42 6.61
CA LEU A 108 -1.51 1.32 6.89
C LEU A 108 -1.26 0.72 8.28
N MET A 109 0.00 0.42 8.62
CA MET A 109 0.39 -0.09 9.93
C MET A 109 -0.06 0.85 11.06
N ALA A 110 0.19 2.16 10.91
CA ALA A 110 -0.23 3.15 11.88
C ALA A 110 -1.76 3.14 12.05
N ASN A 111 -2.52 3.09 10.95
CA ASN A 111 -3.98 3.04 10.99
C ASN A 111 -4.52 1.73 11.59
N GLU A 112 -3.91 0.58 11.30
CA GLU A 112 -4.29 -0.70 11.90
C GLU A 112 -4.15 -0.64 13.43
N SER A 113 -3.06 -0.04 13.92
CA SER A 113 -2.83 0.12 15.36
C SER A 113 -3.89 1.01 16.03
N LEU A 114 -4.40 2.02 15.31
CA LEU A 114 -5.47 2.90 15.78
C LEU A 114 -6.83 2.18 15.75
N LEU A 115 -7.12 1.40 14.71
CA LEU A 115 -8.35 0.62 14.60
C LEU A 115 -8.44 -0.48 15.65
N LYS A 116 -7.30 -1.11 16.02
CA LYS A 116 -7.23 -2.06 17.13
C LYS A 116 -7.47 -1.40 18.49
N LYS A 117 -7.02 -0.16 18.69
CA LYS A 117 -7.25 0.61 19.93
C LYS A 117 -8.71 1.03 20.12
N ASN A 118 -9.44 1.28 19.04
CA ASN A 118 -10.85 1.69 19.09
C ASN A 118 -11.85 0.53 19.21
N LYS A 119 -11.37 -0.72 19.25
CA LYS A 119 -12.19 -1.92 19.50
C LYS A 119 -12.17 -2.38 20.97
N ILE A 120 -11.67 -1.54 21.88
CA ILE A 120 -11.65 -1.76 23.33
C ILE A 120 -12.66 -0.83 23.99
#